data_AF-W1P3W8-F1
#
_entry.id   AF-W1P3W8-F1
#
_cell.length_a   1.000
_cell.length_b   1.000
_cell.length_c   1.000
_cell.angle_alpha   90.00
_cell.angle_beta   90.00
_cell.angle_gamma   90.00
#
_symmetry.space_group_name_H-M   'P 1'
#
loop_
_entity.id
_entity.type
_entity.pdbx_description
1 polymer ?
#
loop_
_entity_poly.entity_id
_entity_poly.type
_entity_poly.pdbx_seq_one_letter_code
_entity_poly.pdbx_strand_id
1 'polypeptide(L)'
;MSKTCVQKSSYSLPASDDMKVAFHPADSGSSIGSGSKAPEVIKEKHGRYFLFLRNKESIVKKEGWVCNELSRYRLDNKDLQSAELAFADAIQAFMEVLDFSNVVLINCNLGHGRRALAESMESPSLASQKRPKWWNELCWS
;
A
#
# COMPACT_ATOMS: atom_id res chain seq x y z
N MET A 1 -9.99 -31.68 29.35
CA MET A 1 -11.20 -31.20 28.64
C MET A 1 -10.97 -29.71 28.37
N SER A 2 -10.26 -29.37 27.28
CA SER A 2 -10.82 -28.85 26.00
C SER A 2 -11.66 -27.59 26.23
N LYS A 3 -11.37 -26.42 25.64
CA LYS A 3 -11.19 -26.17 24.19
C LYS A 3 -10.33 -24.93 23.91
N THR A 4 -9.42 -25.06 22.96
CA THR A 4 -8.77 -23.97 22.21
C THR A 4 -9.75 -23.37 21.21
N CYS A 5 -9.88 -22.03 21.18
CA CYS A 5 -10.60 -21.33 20.12
C CYS A 5 -9.59 -20.83 19.08
N VAL A 6 -9.57 -21.51 17.93
CA VAL A 6 -8.90 -21.08 16.70
C VAL A 6 -9.89 -20.19 15.96
N GLN A 7 -9.61 -18.89 15.83
CA GLN A 7 -10.31 -18.04 14.87
C GLN A 7 -9.51 -18.01 13.57
N LYS A 8 -9.99 -18.76 12.56
CA LYS A 8 -9.62 -18.58 11.16
C LYS A 8 -10.24 -17.26 10.70
N SER A 9 -9.42 -16.26 10.38
CA SER A 9 -9.88 -15.11 9.60
C SER A 9 -9.62 -15.41 8.13
N SER A 10 -10.67 -15.84 7.43
CA SER A 10 -10.69 -15.99 5.99
C SER A 10 -11.00 -14.62 5.37
N TYR A 11 -9.96 -13.91 4.90
CA TYR A 11 -10.18 -12.79 3.98
C TYR A 11 -10.20 -13.34 2.56
N SER A 12 -11.41 -13.45 2.03
CA SER A 12 -11.67 -13.69 0.61
C SER A 12 -11.23 -12.46 -0.19
N LEU A 13 -10.35 -12.65 -1.17
CA LEU A 13 -10.02 -11.63 -2.17
C LEU A 13 -11.26 -11.35 -3.03
N PRO A 14 -11.65 -10.09 -3.30
CA PRO A 14 -12.65 -9.80 -4.31
C PRO A 14 -12.11 -10.10 -5.72
N ALA A 15 -12.95 -10.73 -6.54
CA ALA A 15 -12.68 -11.09 -7.92
C ALA A 15 -12.45 -9.84 -8.80
N SER A 16 -11.59 -9.98 -9.81
CA SER A 16 -11.07 -8.91 -10.69
C SER A 16 -12.07 -8.29 -11.69
N ASP A 17 -13.38 -8.47 -11.55
CA ASP A 17 -14.34 -8.16 -12.63
C ASP A 17 -15.17 -6.88 -12.48
N ASP A 18 -15.04 -6.12 -11.39
CA ASP A 18 -15.90 -4.95 -11.10
C ASP A 18 -15.26 -3.56 -11.37
N MET A 19 -14.49 -3.41 -12.46
CA MET A 19 -14.16 -2.08 -13.00
C MET A 19 -14.39 -1.99 -14.51
N LYS A 20 -15.65 -2.11 -14.92
CA LYS A 20 -16.16 -1.50 -16.15
C LYS A 20 -17.21 -0.48 -15.76
N VAL A 21 -17.33 0.59 -16.55
CA VAL A 21 -18.13 1.83 -16.36
C VAL A 21 -17.29 2.93 -15.68
N ALA A 22 -16.94 4.06 -16.30
CA ALA A 22 -17.42 4.72 -17.49
C ALA A 22 -16.31 5.54 -18.16
N PHE A 23 -16.21 5.46 -19.49
CA PHE A 23 -15.67 6.55 -20.30
C PHE A 23 -16.46 6.53 -21.62
N HIS A 24 -17.43 7.43 -21.75
CA HIS A 24 -18.06 7.71 -23.03
C HIS A 24 -17.18 8.72 -23.77
N PRO A 25 -16.68 8.43 -24.98
CA PRO A 25 -16.12 9.47 -25.83
C PRO A 25 -17.28 10.15 -26.58
N ALA A 26 -17.31 11.48 -26.51
CA ALA A 26 -18.18 12.30 -27.33
C ALA A 26 -17.74 12.19 -28.80
N ASP A 27 -18.67 11.80 -29.67
CA ASP A 27 -18.56 11.92 -31.11
C ASP A 27 -18.39 13.39 -31.50
N SER A 28 -17.29 13.73 -32.16
CA SER A 28 -17.29 14.81 -33.13
C SER A 28 -16.45 14.39 -34.34
N GLY A 29 -17.16 14.12 -35.44
CA GLY A 29 -16.57 13.87 -36.73
C GLY A 29 -15.89 15.13 -37.27
N SER A 30 -14.68 14.98 -37.77
CA SER A 30 -14.14 15.88 -38.79
C SER A 30 -13.20 15.09 -39.70
N SER A 31 -13.40 15.34 -40.99
CA SER A 31 -12.95 14.53 -42.12
C SER A 31 -11.60 14.98 -42.68
N ILE A 32 -10.90 14.02 -43.29
CA ILE A 32 -9.82 14.14 -44.30
C ILE A 32 -8.47 14.69 -43.79
N GLY A 33 -7.48 13.80 -43.78
CA GLY A 33 -6.06 14.17 -43.66
C GLY A 33 -5.14 12.95 -43.82
N SER A 34 -4.65 12.75 -45.05
CA SER A 34 -3.49 11.91 -45.45
C SER A 34 -2.88 10.98 -44.39
N GLY A 35 -3.22 9.69 -44.50
CA GLY A 35 -2.61 8.62 -43.72
C GLY A 35 -1.12 8.46 -44.00
N SER A 36 -0.29 9.16 -43.23
CA SER A 36 1.09 8.78 -43.01
C SER A 36 1.07 7.55 -42.11
N LYS A 37 1.16 6.35 -42.71
CA LYS A 37 1.44 5.12 -41.95
C LYS A 37 2.76 5.33 -41.22
N ALA A 38 2.69 5.68 -39.93
CA ALA A 38 3.83 5.56 -39.05
C ALA A 38 4.38 4.14 -39.22
N PRO A 39 5.68 3.96 -39.52
CA PRO A 39 6.22 2.64 -39.81
C PRO A 39 5.93 1.71 -38.63
N GLU A 40 5.42 0.53 -38.95
CA GLU A 40 4.92 -0.49 -38.00
C GLU A 40 5.92 -0.80 -36.87
N VAL A 41 7.21 -0.68 -37.20
CA VAL A 41 8.36 -0.77 -36.29
C VAL A 41 8.29 0.21 -35.11
N ILE A 42 7.75 1.43 -35.31
CA ILE A 42 7.63 2.44 -34.24
C ILE A 42 6.52 2.02 -33.27
N LYS A 43 5.38 1.51 -33.76
CA LYS A 43 4.27 1.06 -32.90
C LYS A 43 4.66 -0.13 -32.04
N GLU A 44 5.41 -1.08 -32.61
CA GLU A 44 5.88 -2.26 -31.90
C GLU A 44 6.91 -1.91 -30.81
N LYS A 45 7.83 -0.99 -31.09
CA LYS A 45 8.80 -0.50 -30.10
C LYS A 45 8.11 0.20 -28.94
N HIS A 46 7.14 1.08 -29.21
CA HIS A 46 6.38 1.77 -28.16
C HIS A 46 5.58 0.79 -27.29
N GLY A 47 4.99 -0.24 -27.89
CA GLY A 47 4.33 -1.33 -27.16
C GLY A 47 5.29 -2.07 -26.22
N ARG A 48 6.49 -2.40 -26.70
CA ARG A 48 7.53 -3.06 -25.88
C ARG A 48 8.01 -2.19 -24.71
N TYR A 49 8.25 -0.89 -24.93
CA TYR A 49 8.62 0.03 -23.85
C TYR A 49 7.50 0.18 -22.81
N PHE A 50 6.24 0.27 -23.26
CA PHE A 50 5.09 0.36 -22.36
C PHE A 50 4.94 -0.89 -21.47
N LEU A 51 5.04 -2.09 -22.07
CA LEU A 51 5.04 -3.36 -21.34
C LEU A 51 6.19 -3.46 -20.34
N PHE A 52 7.39 -3.02 -20.73
CA PHE A 52 8.56 -3.01 -19.85
C PHE A 52 8.37 -2.11 -18.63
N LEU A 53 7.92 -0.87 -18.83
CA LEU A 53 7.64 0.06 -17.73
C LEU A 53 6.57 -0.48 -16.79
N ARG A 54 5.47 -1.02 -17.33
CA ARG A 54 4.40 -1.63 -16.53
C ARG A 54 4.91 -2.82 -15.70
N ASN A 55 5.78 -3.65 -16.26
CA ASN A 55 6.38 -4.77 -15.54
C ASN A 55 7.31 -4.26 -14.43
N LYS A 56 8.11 -3.23 -14.69
CA LYS A 56 8.96 -2.60 -13.67
C LYS A 56 8.12 -2.06 -12.52
N GLU A 57 7.07 -1.29 -12.81
CA GLU A 57 6.16 -0.75 -11.79
C GLU A 57 5.53 -1.86 -10.94
N SER A 58 5.07 -2.96 -11.58
CA SER A 58 4.49 -4.09 -10.85
C SER A 58 5.50 -4.77 -9.92
N ILE A 59 6.77 -4.86 -10.31
CA ILE A 59 7.81 -5.49 -9.49
C ILE A 59 8.09 -4.61 -8.27
N VAL A 60 8.33 -3.31 -8.50
CA VAL A 60 8.61 -2.35 -7.42
C VAL A 60 7.44 -2.27 -6.43
N LYS A 61 6.19 -2.29 -6.90
CA LYS A 61 5.03 -2.35 -5.99
C LYS A 61 5.03 -3.62 -5.14
N LYS A 62 5.35 -4.78 -5.70
CA LYS A 62 5.43 -6.04 -4.94
C LYS A 62 6.50 -5.98 -3.87
N GLU A 63 7.66 -5.40 -4.16
CA GLU A 63 8.72 -5.16 -3.17
C GLU A 63 8.22 -4.28 -2.02
N GLY A 64 7.52 -3.18 -2.35
CA GLY A 64 6.89 -2.33 -1.34
C GLY A 64 5.91 -3.07 -0.44
N TRP A 65 5.05 -3.93 -1.00
CA TRP A 65 4.13 -4.76 -0.23
C TRP A 65 4.84 -5.76 0.69
N VAL A 66 5.88 -6.43 0.20
CA VAL A 66 6.66 -7.39 1.00
C VAL A 66 7.33 -6.68 2.18
N CYS A 67 7.93 -5.50 1.95
CA CYS A 67 8.59 -4.74 3.00
C CYS A 67 7.59 -4.22 4.04
N ASN A 68 6.40 -3.77 3.63
CA ASN A 68 5.33 -3.35 4.53
C ASN A 68 4.79 -4.49 5.41
N GLU A 69 4.72 -5.72 4.90
CA GLU A 69 4.31 -6.86 5.73
C GLU A 69 5.43 -7.31 6.67
N LEU A 70 6.68 -7.31 6.19
CA LEU A 70 7.85 -7.61 7.01
C LEU A 70 7.99 -6.64 8.20
N SER A 71 7.73 -5.34 7.98
CA SER A 71 7.79 -4.35 9.05
C SER A 71 6.68 -4.56 10.09
N ARG A 72 5.46 -4.92 9.68
CA ARG A 72 4.38 -5.30 10.61
C ARG A 72 4.76 -6.51 11.44
N TYR A 73 5.28 -7.56 10.81
CA TYR A 73 5.79 -8.73 11.52
C TYR A 73 6.87 -8.36 12.55
N ARG A 74 7.80 -7.46 12.21
CA ARG A 74 8.85 -7.00 13.14
C ARG A 74 8.28 -6.20 14.31
N LEU A 75 7.28 -5.35 14.07
CA LEU A 75 6.56 -4.64 15.15
C LEU A 75 5.88 -5.61 16.12
N ASP A 76 5.21 -6.65 15.61
CA ASP A 76 4.56 -7.67 16.45
C ASP A 76 5.58 -8.43 17.32
N ASN A 77 6.83 -8.53 16.87
CA ASN A 77 7.95 -9.12 17.60
C ASN A 77 8.73 -8.10 18.47
N LYS A 78 8.21 -6.87 18.62
CA LYS A 78 8.83 -5.77 19.39
C LYS A 78 10.21 -5.33 18.88
N ASP A 79 10.54 -5.64 17.62
CA ASP A 79 11.78 -5.21 16.97
C ASP A 79 11.53 -3.92 16.18
N LEU A 80 11.48 -2.80 16.91
CA LEU A 80 11.18 -1.49 16.32
C LEU A 80 12.24 -1.04 15.31
N GLN A 81 13.52 -1.23 15.63
CA GLN A 81 14.61 -0.74 14.79
C GLN A 81 14.60 -1.42 13.42
N SER A 82 14.45 -2.74 13.39
CA SER A 82 14.35 -3.46 12.12
C SER A 82 13.03 -3.16 11.41
N ALA A 83 11.94 -2.93 12.15
CA ALA A 83 10.67 -2.55 11.53
C ALA A 83 10.77 -1.21 10.79
N GLU A 84 11.44 -0.22 11.39
CA GLU A 84 11.66 1.10 10.80
C GLU A 84 12.46 1.03 9.50
N LEU A 85 13.50 0.20 9.46
CA LEU A 85 14.27 -0.03 8.23
C LEU A 85 13.41 -0.66 7.12
N ALA A 86 12.62 -1.68 7.45
CA ALA A 86 11.70 -2.30 6.47
C ALA A 86 10.61 -1.34 6.00
N PHE A 87 10.10 -0.46 6.88
CA PHE A 87 9.18 0.59 6.46
C PHE A 87 9.84 1.62 5.54
N ALA A 88 11.10 1.98 5.78
CA ALA A 88 11.83 2.89 4.89
C ALA A 88 11.98 2.29 3.48
N ASP A 89 12.33 1.00 3.38
CA ASP A 89 12.40 0.27 2.12
C ASP A 89 11.04 0.24 1.40
N ALA A 90 9.95 0.01 2.15
CA ALA A 90 8.60 0.03 1.60
C ALA A 90 8.21 1.42 1.06
N ILE A 91 8.49 2.49 1.81
CA ILE A 91 8.23 3.87 1.40
C ILE A 91 9.01 4.19 0.12
N GLN A 92 10.29 3.84 0.07
CA GLN A 92 11.13 4.11 -1.09
C GLN A 92 10.59 3.42 -2.34
N ALA A 93 10.18 2.16 -2.24
CA ALA A 93 9.57 1.44 -3.35
C ALA A 93 8.30 2.12 -3.86
N PHE A 94 7.37 2.50 -2.97
CA PHE A 94 6.13 3.17 -3.40
C PHE A 94 6.35 4.60 -3.90
N MET A 95 7.37 5.32 -3.42
CA MET A 95 7.78 6.61 -3.98
C MET A 95 8.31 6.48 -5.41
N GLU A 96 9.07 5.43 -5.73
CA GLU A 96 9.60 5.22 -7.09
C GLU A 96 8.49 5.07 -8.14
N VAL A 97 7.34 4.51 -7.75
CA VAL A 97 6.17 4.31 -8.63
C VAL A 97 5.05 5.33 -8.38
N LEU A 98 5.34 6.41 -7.66
CA LEU A 98 4.40 7.51 -7.34
C LEU A 98 3.07 7.04 -6.69
N ASP A 99 3.11 5.93 -5.95
CA ASP A 99 1.97 5.37 -5.24
C ASP A 99 1.85 6.01 -3.86
N PHE A 100 1.50 7.30 -3.85
CA PHE A 100 1.46 8.13 -2.63
C PHE A 100 0.42 7.65 -1.62
N SER A 101 -0.64 6.98 -2.06
CA SER A 101 -1.63 6.36 -1.18
C SER A 101 -0.96 5.34 -0.25
N ASN A 102 -0.11 4.46 -0.81
CA ASN A 102 0.61 3.47 -0.01
C ASN A 102 1.70 4.10 0.87
N VAL A 103 2.36 5.17 0.41
CA VAL A 103 3.30 5.93 1.24
C VAL A 103 2.63 6.49 2.50
N VAL A 104 1.43 7.08 2.37
CA VAL A 104 0.67 7.59 3.52
C VAL A 104 0.28 6.47 4.47
N LEU A 105 -0.29 5.37 3.95
CA LEU A 105 -0.69 4.21 4.76
C LEU A 105 0.46 3.62 5.57
N ILE A 106 1.64 3.50 4.95
CA ILE A 106 2.83 3.01 5.64
C ILE A 106 3.27 3.93 6.79
N ASN A 107 3.26 5.24 6.58
CA ASN A 107 3.61 6.19 7.63
C ASN A 107 2.65 6.11 8.83
N CYS A 108 1.34 5.93 8.56
CA CYS A 108 0.36 5.68 9.62
C CYS A 108 0.67 4.40 10.40
N ASN A 109 0.97 3.29 9.71
CA ASN A 109 1.32 2.02 10.35
C ASN A 109 2.55 2.15 11.26
N LEU A 110 3.60 2.84 10.80
CA LEU A 110 4.79 3.09 11.60
C LEU A 110 4.48 3.93 12.85
N GLY A 111 3.68 4.99 12.70
CA GLY A 111 3.24 5.81 13.82
C GLY A 111 2.47 5.02 14.88
N HIS A 112 1.54 4.16 14.45
CA HIS A 112 0.80 3.27 15.34
C HIS A 112 1.71 2.26 16.04
N GLY A 113 2.67 1.66 15.32
CA GLY A 113 3.64 0.73 15.91
C GLY A 113 4.49 1.37 17.01
N ARG A 114 5.02 2.58 16.76
CA ARG A 114 5.78 3.35 17.75
C ARG A 114 4.97 3.64 19.01
N ARG A 115 3.71 4.08 18.84
CA ARG A 115 2.80 4.35 19.97
C ARG A 115 2.49 3.08 20.76
N ALA A 116 2.13 1.99 20.08
CA ALA A 116 1.81 0.72 20.73
C ALA A 116 2.99 0.18 21.55
N LEU A 117 4.21 0.30 21.04
CA LEU A 117 5.40 -0.10 21.78
C LEU A 117 5.63 0.80 23.00
N ALA A 118 5.50 2.12 22.86
CA ALA A 118 5.62 3.06 23.99
C ALA A 118 4.60 2.74 25.09
N GLU A 119 3.32 2.54 24.74
CA GLU A 119 2.26 2.14 25.68
C GLU A 119 2.56 0.80 26.37
N SER A 120 3.24 -0.13 25.69
CA SER A 120 3.64 -1.43 26.28
C SER A 120 4.82 -1.34 27.25
N MET A 121 5.62 -0.26 27.16
CA MET A 121 6.79 -0.01 28.00
C MET A 121 6.47 0.92 29.19
N GLU A 122 5.29 1.54 29.22
CA GLU A 122 4.84 2.32 30.37
C GLU A 122 4.60 1.42 31.59
N SER A 123 5.06 1.88 32.76
CA SER A 123 4.78 1.19 34.02
C SER A 123 3.28 1.25 34.34
N PRO A 124 2.70 0.22 34.99
CA PRO A 124 1.27 0.18 35.34
C PRO A 124 0.77 1.42 36.11
N SER A 125 1.67 2.11 36.82
CA SER A 125 1.37 3.35 37.56
C SER A 125 1.06 4.55 36.67
N LEU A 126 1.59 4.61 35.44
CA LEU A 126 1.30 5.66 34.45
C LEU A 126 0.11 5.28 33.55
N ALA A 127 -0.05 3.99 33.23
CA ALA A 127 -1.22 3.48 32.51
C ALA A 127 -2.53 3.63 33.30
N SER A 128 -2.46 3.77 34.62
CA SER A 128 -3.61 4.01 35.51
C SER A 128 -4.06 5.48 35.58
N GLN A 129 -3.31 6.40 34.97
CA GLN A 129 -3.73 7.79 34.86
C GLN A 129 -4.88 7.86 33.84
N LYS A 130 -6.10 8.11 34.33
CA LYS A 130 -7.33 8.14 33.53
C LYS A 130 -7.12 8.98 32.26
N ARG A 131 -7.02 8.32 31.11
CA ARG A 131 -6.94 9.00 29.82
C ARG A 131 -8.20 9.86 29.63
N PRO A 132 -8.06 11.16 29.27
CA PRO A 132 -9.22 12.01 29.01
C PRO A 132 -10.12 11.39 27.94
N LYS A 133 -11.44 11.62 28.01
CA LYS A 133 -12.39 11.02 27.05
C LYS A 133 -12.03 11.30 25.58
N TRP A 134 -11.47 12.48 25.30
CA TRP A 134 -11.03 12.90 23.96
C TRP A 134 -9.76 12.17 23.47
N TRP A 135 -9.00 11.51 24.35
CA TRP A 135 -7.73 10.86 23.99
C TRP A 135 -7.92 9.73 22.97
N ASN A 136 -9.00 8.96 23.09
CA ASN A 136 -9.31 7.88 22.16
C ASN A 136 -9.81 8.41 20.81
N GLU A 137 -10.43 9.59 20.77
CA GLU A 137 -10.93 10.22 19.54
C GLU A 137 -9.79 10.79 18.68
N LEU A 138 -8.74 11.31 19.32
CA LEU A 138 -7.54 11.86 18.66
C LEU A 138 -6.52 10.80 18.23
N CYS A 139 -6.57 9.59 18.80
CA CYS A 139 -5.58 8.54 18.52
C CYS A 139 -6.03 7.51 17.46
N TRP A 140 -7.30 7.54 17.03
CA TRP A 140 -7.94 6.56 16.14
C TRP A 140 -8.73 7.18 14.96
N SER A 141 -8.45 8.43 14.59
CA SER A 141 -8.91 9.04 13.33
C SER A 141 -7.71 9.35 12.45
#